data_AF-A0A4U0SF13-F1
#
_entry.id   AF-A0A4U0SF13-F1
#
_cell.length_a   1.000
_cell.length_b   1.000
_cell.length_c   1.000
_cell.angle_alpha   90.00
_cell.angle_beta   90.00
_cell.angle_gamma   90.00
#
_symmetry.space_group_name_H-M   'P 1'
#
loop_
_entity.id
_entity.type
_entity.pdbx_description
1 polymer ?
#
loop_
_entity_poly.entity_id
_entity_poly.type
_entity_poly.pdbx_seq_one_letter_code
_entity_poly.pdbx_strand_id
1 'polypeptide(L)'
;MGAQFPTTVCELVVRLGASDAVLEQSTIHAATVHPGNRQLPLPNWTATTRPRTIGIIGDTGCRVPTAGPVQDCANHQSGWPFPQIATSAVTKSRPDLVIHVGDYLYRDDPGRENDKAANPGCVTLADRASWPCVVADFFRPAETLLATSPIALTRGNHEDCNAAQQGGAGGAWFRYLADDLRDNGSCSRYTTPVAIDAGSLNLISVDSSLADPNDDGTTTTEQKNRYTQQFDAVNHDAQQHPTHDYFVFTHKPLWMVKAAGSTQGNVTWVTHVLDAAVANTSLGRLADNIRLVLSGHIHLYQMVDFNTSRPPQVTVGSSGGEPQDNGPDNTNVPGQPVGTPPQPVTHSITQEGTFGYAVLRDNGGPWDLTFRETTGTVPGQTCTLSTSTMNKQFTCH
;
A
#
# COMPACT_ATOMS: atom_id res chain seq x y z
N MET A 1 21.11 22.68 0.43
CA MET A 1 19.95 22.02 -0.20
C MET A 1 20.42 21.50 -1.56
N GLY A 2 20.67 20.19 -1.65
CA GLY A 2 21.30 19.57 -2.81
C GLY A 2 20.34 19.45 -4.00
N ALA A 3 20.89 19.40 -5.21
CA ALA A 3 20.21 19.41 -6.50
C ALA A 3 19.18 18.28 -6.77
N GLN A 4 18.90 17.39 -5.80
CA GLN A 4 18.05 16.22 -5.98
C GLN A 4 16.56 16.56 -6.18
N PHE A 5 16.07 17.62 -5.53
CA PHE A 5 14.66 18.04 -5.57
C PHE A 5 14.54 19.52 -5.99
N PRO A 6 14.66 19.83 -7.29
CA PRO A 6 14.55 21.20 -7.80
C PRO A 6 13.09 21.66 -7.95
N THR A 7 12.21 21.22 -7.05
CA THR A 7 10.77 21.45 -7.09
C THR A 7 10.34 22.34 -5.94
N THR A 8 9.23 23.06 -6.10
CA THR A 8 8.48 23.64 -4.99
C THR A 8 7.27 22.76 -4.74
N VAL A 9 7.03 22.38 -3.50
CA VAL A 9 5.88 21.58 -3.09
C VAL A 9 4.99 22.48 -2.23
N CYS A 10 3.70 22.49 -2.53
CA CYS A 10 2.70 23.26 -1.84
C CYS A 10 1.62 22.31 -1.34
N GLU A 11 1.16 22.53 -0.12
CA GLU A 11 0.07 21.76 0.49
C GLU A 11 -1.15 22.63 0.67
N LEU A 12 -2.32 22.05 0.41
CA LEU A 12 -3.60 22.68 0.69
C LEU A 12 -4.51 21.65 1.34
N VAL A 13 -4.98 21.95 2.55
CA VAL A 13 -5.97 21.13 3.24
C VAL A 13 -7.32 21.33 2.57
N VAL A 14 -7.83 20.27 1.94
CA VAL A 14 -9.18 20.22 1.40
C VAL A 14 -10.13 19.74 2.50
N ARG A 15 -11.12 20.57 2.85
CA ARG A 15 -12.10 20.21 3.88
C ARG A 15 -13.08 19.16 3.36
N LEU A 16 -13.47 18.23 4.23
CA LEU A 16 -14.54 17.28 3.92
C LEU A 16 -15.83 18.04 3.53
N GLY A 17 -16.47 17.59 2.45
CA GLY A 17 -17.64 18.26 1.88
C GLY A 17 -17.32 19.43 0.94
N ALA A 18 -16.05 19.67 0.61
CA ALA A 18 -15.70 20.52 -0.53
C ALA A 18 -16.44 20.04 -1.79
N SER A 19 -17.02 20.97 -2.54
CA SER A 19 -17.75 20.66 -3.79
C SER A 19 -16.88 20.80 -5.04
N ASP A 20 -15.74 21.47 -4.92
CA ASP A 20 -14.83 21.73 -6.02
C ASP A 20 -13.38 21.95 -5.54
N ALA A 21 -12.41 21.52 -6.34
CA ALA A 21 -10.97 21.71 -6.12
C ALA A 21 -10.25 21.79 -7.47
N VAL A 22 -9.81 23.00 -7.83
CA VAL A 22 -9.23 23.30 -9.13
C VAL A 22 -7.91 24.04 -8.95
N LEU A 23 -6.90 23.68 -9.74
CA LEU A 23 -5.68 24.49 -9.85
C LEU A 23 -5.99 25.75 -10.68
N GLU A 24 -5.93 26.93 -10.06
CA GLU A 24 -6.29 28.19 -10.72
C GLU A 24 -5.30 28.59 -11.82
N GLN A 25 -5.79 28.84 -13.04
CA GLN A 25 -4.91 29.18 -14.18
C GLN A 25 -4.02 30.39 -13.93
N SER A 26 -4.56 31.40 -13.24
CA SER A 26 -3.88 32.67 -12.98
C SER A 26 -2.69 32.53 -12.04
N THR A 27 -2.61 31.44 -11.27
CA THR A 27 -1.54 31.20 -10.29
C THR A 27 -0.52 30.18 -10.77
N ILE A 28 -0.79 29.46 -11.87
CA ILE A 28 0.10 28.42 -12.40
C ILE A 28 1.03 29.01 -13.47
N HIS A 29 2.33 28.97 -13.17
CA HIS A 29 3.40 29.29 -14.12
C HIS A 29 4.18 28.02 -14.50
N ALA A 30 3.51 27.07 -15.16
CA ALA A 30 4.10 25.80 -15.60
C ALA A 30 3.93 25.59 -17.11
N ALA A 31 4.92 24.98 -17.76
CA ALA A 31 4.85 24.64 -19.19
C ALA A 31 3.83 23.53 -19.48
N THR A 32 3.63 22.63 -18.51
CA THR A 32 2.66 21.54 -18.54
C THR A 32 1.98 21.45 -17.18
N VAL A 33 0.68 21.17 -17.16
CA VAL A 33 -0.13 21.03 -15.94
C VAL A 33 -0.78 19.67 -15.91
N HIS A 34 -0.69 18.99 -14.77
CA HIS A 34 -1.32 17.70 -14.53
C HIS A 34 -2.21 17.79 -13.27
N PRO A 35 -3.46 17.28 -13.31
CA PRO A 35 -4.14 16.80 -14.51
C PRO A 35 -4.42 17.95 -15.48
N GLY A 36 -4.46 17.66 -16.79
CA GLY A 36 -4.58 18.70 -17.83
C GLY A 36 -5.85 19.55 -17.76
N ASN A 37 -6.91 19.03 -17.15
CA ASN A 37 -8.15 19.79 -16.89
C ASN A 37 -8.09 20.62 -15.59
N ARG A 38 -7.03 20.48 -14.78
CA ARG A 38 -6.78 21.13 -13.48
C ARG A 38 -7.75 20.73 -12.36
N GLN A 39 -8.65 19.79 -12.61
CA GLN A 39 -9.59 19.31 -11.60
C GLN A 39 -8.89 18.29 -10.73
N LEU A 40 -8.85 18.54 -9.42
CA LEU A 40 -8.37 17.55 -8.46
C LEU A 40 -9.53 16.66 -8.02
N PRO A 41 -9.31 15.35 -7.84
CA PRO A 41 -10.35 14.47 -7.35
C PRO A 41 -10.67 14.81 -5.89
N LEU A 42 -11.96 14.82 -5.57
CA LEU A 42 -12.46 15.07 -4.23
C LEU A 42 -13.08 13.81 -3.64
N PRO A 43 -12.97 13.61 -2.32
CA PRO A 43 -13.82 12.68 -1.59
C PRO A 43 -15.29 12.86 -1.95
N ASN A 44 -15.97 11.77 -2.35
CA ASN A 44 -17.41 11.79 -2.60
C ASN A 44 -18.25 11.33 -1.39
N TRP A 45 -17.60 11.13 -0.24
CA TRP A 45 -18.23 10.82 1.03
C TRP A 45 -18.33 12.06 1.92
N THR A 46 -19.11 11.91 3.00
CA THR A 46 -19.40 12.94 4.02
C THR A 46 -19.00 12.40 5.38
N ALA A 47 -19.14 13.22 6.43
CA ALA A 47 -18.88 12.79 7.81
C ALA A 47 -19.75 11.60 8.28
N THR A 48 -20.85 11.30 7.59
CA THR A 48 -21.78 10.20 7.95
C THR A 48 -21.87 9.12 6.88
N THR A 49 -21.09 9.20 5.80
CA THR A 49 -21.00 8.17 4.76
C THR A 49 -19.55 7.72 4.61
N ARG A 50 -19.26 6.77 3.72
CA ARG A 50 -17.91 6.23 3.50
C ARG A 50 -17.65 6.01 2.01
N PRO A 51 -16.39 5.89 1.55
CA PRO A 51 -16.08 5.41 0.20
C PRO A 51 -16.82 4.09 -0.06
N ARG A 52 -17.36 3.89 -1.26
CA ARG A 52 -18.07 2.64 -1.61
C ARG A 52 -17.23 1.71 -2.48
N THR A 53 -16.29 2.25 -3.23
CA THR A 53 -15.34 1.47 -4.03
C THR A 53 -13.93 1.89 -3.65
N ILE A 54 -13.16 0.97 -3.09
CA ILE A 54 -11.75 1.19 -2.73
C ILE A 54 -10.89 0.33 -3.64
N GLY A 55 -9.97 0.96 -4.36
CA GLY A 55 -8.90 0.25 -5.08
C GLY A 55 -7.68 0.08 -4.19
N ILE A 56 -7.10 -1.11 -4.15
CA ILE A 56 -5.84 -1.38 -3.43
C ILE A 56 -4.78 -1.74 -4.46
N ILE A 57 -3.67 -1.02 -4.44
CA ILE A 57 -2.49 -1.23 -5.29
C ILE A 57 -1.23 -1.18 -4.44
N GLY A 58 -0.17 -1.85 -4.85
CA GLY A 58 1.10 -1.86 -4.12
C GLY A 58 2.24 -2.29 -5.00
N ASP A 59 3.46 -1.91 -4.60
CA ASP A 59 4.68 -2.45 -5.21
C ASP A 59 4.73 -2.12 -6.71
N THR A 60 4.53 -0.84 -7.03
CA THR A 60 4.15 -0.42 -8.39
C THR A 60 5.31 -0.02 -9.28
N GLY A 61 6.46 0.35 -8.72
CA GLY A 61 7.55 0.92 -9.51
C GLY A 61 8.18 -0.09 -10.49
N CYS A 62 9.01 0.42 -11.40
CA CYS A 62 9.68 -0.41 -12.39
C CYS A 62 11.03 -0.92 -11.88
N ARG A 63 11.23 -2.24 -11.84
CA ARG A 63 12.44 -2.85 -11.27
C ARG A 63 13.66 -2.73 -12.18
N VAL A 64 14.59 -1.87 -11.78
CA VAL A 64 15.90 -1.70 -12.44
C VAL A 64 17.01 -1.86 -11.39
N PRO A 65 17.36 -3.10 -11.01
CA PRO A 65 18.31 -3.36 -9.93
C PRO A 65 19.73 -3.00 -10.38
N THR A 66 20.67 -2.88 -9.44
CA THR A 66 22.09 -2.69 -9.78
C THR A 66 22.75 -3.89 -10.47
N ALA A 67 22.22 -5.11 -10.22
CA ALA A 67 22.66 -6.35 -10.84
C ALA A 67 21.46 -7.28 -11.11
N GLY A 68 21.59 -8.19 -12.08
CA GLY A 68 20.53 -9.13 -12.46
C GLY A 68 19.54 -8.57 -13.50
N PRO A 69 18.40 -9.25 -13.73
CA PRO A 69 17.42 -8.87 -14.73
C PRO A 69 16.83 -7.47 -14.49
N VAL A 70 16.55 -6.76 -15.57
CA VAL A 70 15.92 -5.44 -15.58
C VAL A 70 14.54 -5.61 -16.20
N GLN A 71 13.52 -5.04 -15.58
CA GLN A 71 12.16 -4.97 -16.11
C GLN A 71 12.12 -3.95 -17.25
N ASP A 72 11.46 -4.26 -18.37
CA ASP A 72 11.36 -3.35 -19.51
C ASP A 72 10.36 -2.22 -19.21
N CYS A 73 10.87 -1.12 -18.65
CA CYS A 73 10.05 0.00 -18.19
C CYS A 73 9.47 0.81 -19.36
N ALA A 74 10.08 0.75 -20.55
CA ALA A 74 9.54 1.39 -21.73
C ALA A 74 8.31 0.65 -22.28
N ASN A 75 8.15 -0.64 -21.97
CA ASN A 75 7.05 -1.46 -22.44
C ASN A 75 6.00 -1.69 -21.36
N HIS A 76 4.96 -0.86 -21.39
CA HIS A 76 3.87 -0.92 -20.41
C HIS A 76 2.85 -2.07 -20.64
N GLN A 77 3.01 -2.87 -21.70
CA GLN A 77 2.07 -3.95 -22.05
C GLN A 77 2.53 -5.30 -21.52
N SER A 78 3.83 -5.57 -21.62
CA SER A 78 4.41 -6.86 -21.23
C SER A 78 5.65 -6.75 -20.33
N GLY A 79 6.22 -5.56 -20.16
CA GLY A 79 7.38 -5.33 -19.32
C GLY A 79 6.98 -4.86 -17.93
N TRP A 80 6.34 -3.68 -17.86
CA TRP A 80 5.94 -3.05 -16.60
C TRP A 80 4.45 -2.71 -16.57
N PRO A 81 3.62 -3.44 -15.78
CA PRO A 81 2.17 -3.40 -15.94
C PRO A 81 1.48 -2.26 -15.18
N PHE A 82 2.19 -1.50 -14.34
CA PHE A 82 1.56 -0.48 -13.49
C PHE A 82 0.73 0.57 -14.27
N PRO A 83 1.21 1.17 -15.38
CA PRO A 83 0.40 2.12 -16.15
C PRO A 83 -0.93 1.53 -16.65
N GLN A 84 -0.91 0.25 -17.05
CA GLN A 84 -2.11 -0.46 -17.49
C GLN A 84 -3.01 -0.79 -16.29
N ILE A 85 -2.46 -1.18 -15.14
CA ILE A 85 -3.20 -1.41 -13.90
C ILE A 85 -3.88 -0.13 -13.42
N ALA A 86 -3.17 1.00 -13.38
CA ALA A 86 -3.72 2.30 -13.00
C ALA A 86 -4.92 2.68 -13.91
N THR A 87 -4.77 2.46 -15.22
CA THR A 87 -5.86 2.69 -16.19
C THR A 87 -7.03 1.70 -15.99
N SER A 88 -6.74 0.42 -15.75
CA SER A 88 -7.76 -0.60 -15.51
C SER A 88 -8.52 -0.34 -14.22
N ALA A 89 -7.86 0.05 -13.13
CA ALA A 89 -8.51 0.38 -11.86
C ALA A 89 -9.55 1.50 -12.06
N VAL A 90 -9.17 2.58 -12.76
CA VAL A 90 -10.10 3.66 -13.09
C VAL A 90 -11.22 3.19 -14.01
N THR A 91 -10.90 2.53 -15.12
CA THR A 91 -11.90 2.23 -16.17
C THR A 91 -12.84 1.07 -15.82
N LYS A 92 -12.39 0.12 -14.99
CA LYS A 92 -13.14 -1.10 -14.63
C LYS A 92 -13.74 -1.03 -13.24
N SER A 93 -13.14 -0.27 -12.33
CA SER A 93 -13.58 -0.22 -10.93
C SER A 93 -14.13 1.14 -10.53
N ARG A 94 -13.60 2.25 -11.08
CA ARG A 94 -13.96 3.62 -10.71
C ARG A 94 -13.92 3.82 -9.18
N PRO A 95 -12.73 3.66 -8.55
CA PRO A 95 -12.63 3.81 -7.11
C PRO A 95 -13.03 5.22 -6.66
N ASP A 96 -13.74 5.29 -5.54
CA ASP A 96 -13.98 6.53 -4.82
C ASP A 96 -12.71 6.92 -4.03
N LEU A 97 -11.90 5.92 -3.67
CA LEU A 97 -10.66 6.05 -2.92
C LEU A 97 -9.67 4.98 -3.41
N VAL A 98 -8.39 5.34 -3.48
CA VAL A 98 -7.30 4.39 -3.69
C VAL A 98 -6.47 4.29 -2.41
N ILE A 99 -6.05 3.07 -2.05
CA ILE A 99 -5.03 2.82 -1.03
C ILE A 99 -3.81 2.24 -1.73
N HIS A 100 -2.67 2.93 -1.63
CA HIS A 100 -1.37 2.42 -2.10
C HIS A 100 -0.57 1.89 -0.92
N VAL A 101 -0.25 0.60 -0.95
CA VAL A 101 0.41 -0.12 0.16
C VAL A 101 1.94 -0.06 0.10
N GLY A 102 2.51 1.04 -0.42
CA GLY A 102 3.95 1.28 -0.44
C GLY A 102 4.71 0.71 -1.65
N ASP A 103 6.02 0.98 -1.64
CA ASP A 103 7.00 0.73 -2.69
C ASP A 103 6.65 1.34 -4.05
N TYR A 104 7.23 2.53 -4.27
CA TYR A 104 6.97 3.35 -5.45
C TYR A 104 8.19 3.42 -6.37
N LEU A 105 9.40 3.46 -5.81
CA LEU A 105 10.66 3.69 -6.51
C LEU A 105 11.49 2.40 -6.57
N TYR A 106 11.59 1.81 -7.76
CA TYR A 106 12.27 0.52 -7.97
C TYR A 106 13.50 0.61 -8.88
N ARG A 107 13.83 1.82 -9.34
CA ARG A 107 15.03 2.08 -10.13
C ARG A 107 16.25 2.28 -9.24
N ASP A 108 16.84 1.19 -8.80
CA ASP A 108 18.12 1.23 -8.09
C ASP A 108 19.27 1.72 -8.98
N ASP A 109 19.27 1.38 -10.27
CA ASP A 109 20.21 1.88 -11.27
C ASP A 109 19.53 2.29 -12.60
N PRO A 110 19.01 3.52 -12.70
CA PRO A 110 18.40 4.04 -13.93
C PRO A 110 19.29 3.92 -15.18
N GLY A 111 20.62 3.81 -15.00
CA GLY A 111 21.57 3.66 -16.11
C GLY A 111 21.41 2.37 -16.91
N ARG A 112 20.73 1.36 -16.35
CA ARG A 112 20.54 0.06 -17.00
C ARG A 112 19.27 -0.02 -17.85
N GLU A 113 18.35 0.94 -17.72
CA GLU A 113 17.08 0.94 -18.44
C GLU A 113 17.18 1.58 -19.84
N ASN A 114 16.30 1.21 -20.77
CA ASN A 114 16.33 1.71 -22.15
C ASN A 114 15.46 2.98 -22.38
N ASP A 115 14.75 3.46 -21.35
CA ASP A 115 13.76 4.55 -21.44
C ASP A 115 14.32 5.97 -21.19
N LYS A 116 15.65 6.11 -21.13
CA LYS A 116 16.37 7.35 -20.80
C LYS A 116 15.90 8.58 -21.59
N ALA A 117 15.58 8.40 -22.88
CA ALA A 117 15.10 9.48 -23.73
C ALA A 117 13.74 10.05 -23.28
N ALA A 118 12.88 9.21 -22.70
CA ALA A 118 11.58 9.61 -22.17
C ALA A 118 11.66 10.19 -20.75
N ASN A 119 12.77 9.92 -20.04
CA ASN A 119 13.00 10.28 -18.64
C ASN A 119 14.34 11.01 -18.45
N PRO A 120 14.53 12.19 -19.07
CA PRO A 120 15.76 12.96 -18.90
C PRO A 120 15.98 13.33 -17.43
N GLY A 121 17.20 13.11 -16.93
CA GLY A 121 17.53 13.29 -15.51
C GLY A 121 17.21 12.09 -14.62
N CYS A 122 16.72 10.98 -15.18
CA CYS A 122 16.66 9.66 -14.55
C CYS A 122 17.46 8.66 -15.39
N VAL A 123 18.78 8.84 -15.49
CA VAL A 123 19.58 8.13 -16.50
C VAL A 123 20.88 7.53 -15.96
N THR A 124 21.24 7.83 -14.72
CA THR A 124 22.42 7.30 -14.05
C THR A 124 22.08 6.77 -12.66
N LEU A 125 22.98 5.97 -12.10
CA LEU A 125 22.91 5.53 -10.71
C LEU A 125 22.77 6.70 -9.72
N ALA A 126 23.40 7.85 -9.99
CA ALA A 126 23.32 9.03 -9.11
C ALA A 126 21.94 9.71 -9.12
N ASP A 127 21.15 9.47 -10.16
CA ASP A 127 19.81 10.04 -10.32
C ASP A 127 18.74 9.23 -9.59
N ARG A 128 19.06 8.06 -9.02
CA ARG A 128 18.10 7.22 -8.30
C ARG A 128 17.42 8.03 -7.19
N ALA A 129 16.09 8.07 -7.20
CA ALA A 129 15.24 8.94 -6.38
C ALA A 129 15.35 10.46 -6.61
N SER A 130 15.86 10.92 -7.75
CA SER A 130 15.67 12.30 -8.21
C SER A 130 14.20 12.55 -8.59
N TRP A 131 13.80 13.82 -8.69
CA TRP A 131 12.45 14.16 -9.17
C TRP A 131 12.10 13.51 -10.52
N PRO A 132 12.96 13.53 -11.56
CA PRO A 132 12.70 12.79 -12.80
C PRO A 132 12.43 11.29 -12.60
N CYS A 133 13.16 10.62 -11.70
CA CYS A 133 12.90 9.20 -11.42
C CYS A 133 11.59 8.97 -10.68
N VAL A 134 11.23 9.85 -9.74
CA VAL A 134 9.94 9.77 -9.03
C VAL A 134 8.77 9.96 -10.01
N VAL A 135 8.93 10.86 -11.00
CA VAL A 135 7.96 11.02 -12.08
C VAL A 135 7.89 9.78 -12.96
N ALA A 136 9.04 9.19 -13.32
CA ALA A 136 9.12 8.02 -14.17
C ALA A 136 8.47 6.79 -13.54
N ASP A 137 8.72 6.53 -12.25
CA ASP A 137 8.25 5.34 -11.54
C ASP A 137 6.84 5.47 -10.96
N PHE A 138 6.37 6.67 -10.64
CA PHE A 138 5.08 6.84 -9.95
C PHE A 138 4.16 7.89 -10.56
N PHE A 139 4.52 9.17 -10.61
CA PHE A 139 3.53 10.21 -10.96
C PHE A 139 3.00 10.10 -12.40
N ARG A 140 3.86 9.82 -13.38
CA ARG A 140 3.45 9.63 -14.78
C ARG A 140 2.63 8.35 -14.99
N PRO A 141 3.07 7.15 -14.55
CA PRO A 141 2.29 5.93 -14.75
C PRO A 141 0.97 5.94 -13.96
N ALA A 142 0.92 6.63 -12.81
CA ALA A 142 -0.28 6.77 -11.99
C ALA A 142 -1.18 7.93 -12.41
N GLU A 143 -0.84 8.72 -13.43
CA GLU A 143 -1.53 9.98 -13.75
C GLU A 143 -3.05 9.82 -13.85
N THR A 144 -3.51 8.81 -14.60
CA THR A 144 -4.95 8.52 -14.76
C THR A 144 -5.65 8.25 -13.42
N LEU A 145 -4.95 7.55 -12.51
CA LEU A 145 -5.46 7.21 -11.19
C LEU A 145 -5.52 8.43 -10.28
N LEU A 146 -4.41 9.18 -10.20
CA LEU A 146 -4.28 10.40 -9.40
C LEU A 146 -5.21 11.52 -9.88
N ALA A 147 -5.57 11.53 -11.16
CA ALA A 147 -6.54 12.47 -11.72
C ALA A 147 -8.00 12.13 -11.39
N THR A 148 -8.28 10.88 -10.98
CA THR A 148 -9.66 10.38 -10.85
C THR A 148 -10.10 10.16 -9.41
N SER A 149 -9.18 9.82 -8.51
CA SER A 149 -9.53 9.39 -7.14
C SER A 149 -8.54 9.94 -6.12
N PRO A 150 -9.01 10.38 -4.93
CA PRO A 150 -8.15 10.59 -3.77
C PRO A 150 -7.35 9.32 -3.45
N ILE A 151 -6.13 9.48 -2.97
CA ILE A 151 -5.22 8.37 -2.68
C ILE A 151 -4.68 8.46 -1.25
N ALA A 152 -4.76 7.35 -0.52
CA ALA A 152 -4.10 7.14 0.77
C ALA A 152 -2.82 6.34 0.54
N LEU A 153 -1.71 6.79 1.11
CA LEU A 153 -0.37 6.27 0.83
C LEU A 153 0.27 5.74 2.12
N THR A 154 1.00 4.63 2.03
CA THR A 154 1.95 4.19 3.07
C THR A 154 3.34 4.10 2.47
N ARG A 155 4.37 4.18 3.32
CA ARG A 155 5.77 4.04 2.89
C ARG A 155 6.17 2.56 2.85
N GLY A 156 6.90 2.16 1.82
CA GLY A 156 7.54 0.84 1.74
C GLY A 156 9.06 0.90 1.95
N ASN A 157 9.71 -0.27 1.98
CA ASN A 157 11.16 -0.34 2.25
C ASN A 157 12.01 0.24 1.10
N HIS A 158 11.49 0.29 -0.13
CA HIS A 158 12.18 0.97 -1.21
C HIS A 158 12.32 2.48 -0.98
N GLU A 159 11.46 3.05 -0.13
CA GLU A 159 11.52 4.45 0.31
C GLU A 159 12.15 4.62 1.70
N ASP A 160 12.98 3.68 2.15
CA ASP A 160 13.67 3.83 3.43
C ASP A 160 14.67 5.00 3.43
N CYS A 161 14.92 5.52 4.64
CA CYS A 161 15.96 6.49 4.84
C CYS A 161 17.35 5.85 4.61
N ASN A 162 18.17 6.51 3.80
CA ASN A 162 19.58 6.19 3.75
C ASN A 162 20.27 6.46 5.10
N ALA A 163 21.53 6.03 5.24
CA ALA A 163 22.29 6.18 6.48
C ALA A 163 22.42 7.64 6.97
N ALA A 164 22.44 8.60 6.05
CA ALA A 164 22.51 10.04 6.35
C ALA A 164 21.14 10.67 6.69
N GLN A 165 20.04 9.93 6.52
CA GLN A 165 18.66 10.43 6.72
C GLN A 165 18.37 11.71 5.94
N GLN A 166 18.98 11.83 4.77
CA GLN A 166 18.98 13.04 3.96
C GLN A 166 19.00 12.67 2.47
N GLY A 167 18.04 13.16 1.70
CA GLY A 167 17.89 12.81 0.28
C GLY A 167 17.59 11.33 0.06
N GLY A 168 17.95 10.80 -1.11
CA GLY A 168 17.62 9.42 -1.51
C GLY A 168 16.11 9.16 -1.60
N ALA A 169 15.71 7.88 -1.59
CA ALA A 169 14.31 7.47 -1.72
C ALA A 169 13.46 7.90 -0.53
N GLY A 170 13.95 7.73 0.71
CA GLY A 170 13.25 8.27 1.88
C GLY A 170 13.12 9.79 1.89
N GLY A 171 14.14 10.53 1.44
CA GLY A 171 14.00 11.98 1.23
C GLY A 171 12.96 12.32 0.16
N ALA A 172 12.80 11.49 -0.88
CA ALA A 172 11.77 11.67 -1.91
C ALA A 172 10.36 11.38 -1.36
N TRP A 173 10.21 10.36 -0.52
CA TRP A 173 8.96 10.07 0.20
C TRP A 173 8.50 11.27 1.02
N PHE A 174 9.36 11.79 1.92
CA PHE A 174 9.02 12.97 2.72
C PHE A 174 8.91 14.25 1.90
N ARG A 175 9.42 14.28 0.66
CA ARG A 175 9.25 15.44 -0.20
C ARG A 175 7.89 15.46 -0.92
N TYR A 176 7.36 14.30 -1.30
CA TYR A 176 6.26 14.23 -2.28
C TYR A 176 5.05 13.39 -1.87
N LEU A 177 5.18 12.46 -0.92
CA LEU A 177 4.18 11.42 -0.68
C LEU A 177 3.75 11.27 0.79
N ALA A 178 4.59 11.70 1.73
CA ALA A 178 4.26 11.66 3.15
C ALA A 178 3.11 12.62 3.54
N ASP A 179 2.50 12.38 4.70
CA ASP A 179 1.58 13.32 5.35
C ASP A 179 2.28 14.50 6.03
N ASP A 180 3.57 14.35 6.33
CA ASP A 180 4.48 15.39 6.83
C ASP A 180 5.50 15.74 5.74
N LEU A 181 5.13 16.64 4.83
CA LEU A 181 6.01 17.03 3.72
C LEU A 181 7.16 17.94 4.18
N ARG A 182 8.36 17.69 3.63
CA ARG A 182 9.61 18.34 4.02
C ARG A 182 10.38 18.84 2.80
N ASP A 183 10.82 20.09 2.84
CA ASP A 183 11.57 20.73 1.75
C ASP A 183 13.08 20.60 1.85
N ASN A 184 13.58 20.36 3.06
CA ASN A 184 14.99 20.24 3.35
C ASN A 184 15.57 18.87 2.94
N GLY A 185 14.74 17.92 2.48
CA GLY A 185 15.13 16.56 2.10
C GLY A 185 15.46 15.64 3.29
N SER A 186 15.12 16.02 4.52
CA SER A 186 15.30 15.19 5.71
C SER A 186 14.34 13.99 5.72
N CYS A 187 14.74 12.92 6.39
CA CYS A 187 14.00 11.67 6.45
C CYS A 187 13.94 11.12 7.88
N SER A 188 12.76 10.66 8.31
CA SER A 188 12.59 9.96 9.59
C SER A 188 12.47 8.46 9.37
N ARG A 189 13.31 7.67 10.07
CA ARG A 189 13.28 6.19 9.98
C ARG A 189 11.98 5.56 10.48
N TYR A 190 11.33 6.22 11.44
CA TYR A 190 10.03 5.82 11.94
C TYR A 190 9.14 7.06 11.98
N THR A 191 7.91 6.91 11.53
CA THR A 191 6.86 7.93 11.65
C THR A 191 5.78 7.46 12.60
N THR A 192 4.95 8.38 13.08
CA THR A 192 3.74 8.01 13.82
C THR A 192 2.68 7.47 12.86
N PRO A 193 1.75 6.62 13.31
CA PRO A 193 0.62 6.22 12.48
C PRO A 193 -0.17 7.45 12.01
N VAL A 194 -0.67 7.38 10.78
CA VAL A 194 -1.42 8.48 10.14
C VAL A 194 -2.88 8.08 10.05
N ALA A 195 -3.75 8.76 10.79
CA ALA A 195 -5.19 8.57 10.71
C ALA A 195 -5.76 9.42 9.56
N ILE A 196 -6.59 8.79 8.72
CA ILE A 196 -7.23 9.41 7.57
C ILE A 196 -8.75 9.25 7.76
N ASP A 197 -9.43 10.40 7.87
CA ASP A 197 -10.88 10.47 7.97
C ASP A 197 -11.52 10.19 6.60
N ALA A 198 -12.12 8.99 6.48
CA ALA A 198 -12.94 8.62 5.33
C ALA A 198 -14.43 8.45 5.71
N GLY A 199 -14.89 9.31 6.62
CA GLY A 199 -16.26 9.39 7.12
C GLY A 199 -16.57 8.28 8.13
N SER A 200 -17.52 7.39 7.83
CA SER A 200 -17.86 6.27 8.73
C SER A 200 -16.91 5.06 8.62
N LEU A 201 -15.99 5.08 7.65
CA LEU A 201 -14.82 4.22 7.58
C LEU A 201 -13.59 5.10 7.81
N ASN A 202 -12.80 4.82 8.83
CA ASN A 202 -11.50 5.46 9.02
C ASN A 202 -10.38 4.56 8.52
N LEU A 203 -9.28 5.17 8.08
CA LEU A 203 -8.08 4.45 7.66
C LEU A 203 -6.91 4.85 8.55
N ILE A 204 -6.02 3.91 8.84
CA ILE A 204 -4.78 4.21 9.56
C ILE A 204 -3.60 3.60 8.83
N SER A 205 -2.68 4.46 8.36
CA SER A 205 -1.38 4.03 7.84
C SER A 205 -0.44 3.76 9.00
N VAL A 206 0.23 2.60 8.99
CA VAL A 206 1.36 2.33 9.89
C VAL A 206 2.60 2.10 9.04
N ASP A 207 3.59 2.98 9.22
CA ASP A 207 4.88 2.93 8.52
C ASP A 207 5.72 1.72 8.98
N SER A 208 5.56 0.64 8.22
CA SER A 208 6.23 -0.64 8.44
C SER A 208 7.50 -0.79 7.59
N SER A 209 8.01 0.27 6.96
CA SER A 209 9.10 0.15 5.98
C SER A 209 10.34 -0.52 6.57
N LEU A 210 10.69 -0.18 7.81
CA LEU A 210 11.82 -0.77 8.54
C LEU A 210 11.49 -2.03 9.35
N ALA A 211 10.26 -2.55 9.30
CA ALA A 211 9.94 -3.78 10.03
C ALA A 211 10.70 -4.96 9.40
N ASP A 212 11.40 -5.77 10.20
CA ASP A 212 12.13 -6.95 9.70
C ASP A 212 12.97 -6.62 8.43
N PRO A 213 13.99 -5.74 8.53
CA PRO A 213 14.63 -5.14 7.37
C PRO A 213 15.40 -6.13 6.49
N ASN A 214 15.65 -7.34 6.99
CA ASN A 214 16.30 -8.42 6.24
C ASN A 214 15.30 -9.44 5.67
N ASP A 215 14.00 -9.29 5.96
CA ASP A 215 12.93 -10.25 5.63
C ASP A 215 13.25 -11.69 6.06
N ASP A 216 13.91 -11.84 7.21
CA ASP A 216 14.36 -13.12 7.76
C ASP A 216 13.55 -13.55 9.00
N GLY A 217 12.51 -12.78 9.35
CA GLY A 217 11.67 -12.99 10.52
C GLY A 217 12.29 -12.47 11.81
N THR A 218 13.41 -11.75 11.75
CA THR A 218 14.09 -11.23 12.95
C THR A 218 13.21 -10.23 13.69
N THR A 219 12.98 -10.51 14.97
CA THR A 219 12.24 -9.63 15.87
C THR A 219 13.18 -9.09 16.94
N THR A 220 13.63 -7.85 16.76
CA THR A 220 14.39 -7.16 17.81
C THR A 220 13.46 -6.59 18.88
N THR A 221 13.92 -6.54 20.12
CA THR A 221 13.14 -5.93 21.21
C THR A 221 12.87 -4.45 20.95
N GLU A 222 13.82 -3.73 20.35
CA GLU A 222 13.65 -2.33 19.98
C GLU A 222 12.50 -2.16 18.98
N GLN A 223 12.54 -2.85 17.83
CA GLN A 223 11.48 -2.74 16.84
C GLN A 223 10.13 -3.18 17.40
N LYS A 224 10.08 -4.30 18.13
CA LYS A 224 8.83 -4.76 18.75
C LYS A 224 8.23 -3.66 19.64
N ASN A 225 9.03 -3.02 20.50
CA ASN A 225 8.54 -1.96 21.37
C ASN A 225 8.08 -0.72 20.58
N ARG A 226 8.79 -0.35 19.51
CA ARG A 226 8.39 0.76 18.62
C ARG A 226 7.04 0.48 17.96
N TYR A 227 6.89 -0.68 17.35
CA TYR A 227 5.65 -1.06 16.68
C TYR A 227 4.52 -1.31 17.67
N THR A 228 4.78 -1.79 18.89
CA THR A 228 3.76 -1.87 19.95
C THR A 228 3.19 -0.49 20.26
N GLN A 229 4.04 0.54 20.42
CA GLN A 229 3.58 1.91 20.66
C GLN A 229 2.72 2.44 19.51
N GLN A 230 3.10 2.14 18.27
CA GLN A 230 2.32 2.52 17.08
C GLN A 230 0.95 1.80 17.04
N PHE A 231 0.91 0.49 17.31
CA PHE A 231 -0.36 -0.25 17.34
C PHE A 231 -1.22 0.07 18.56
N ASP A 232 -0.64 0.50 19.69
CA ASP A 232 -1.40 1.08 20.80
C ASP A 232 -2.06 2.41 20.39
N ALA A 233 -1.38 3.26 19.60
CA ALA A 233 -1.97 4.48 19.07
C ALA A 233 -3.11 4.18 18.07
N VAL A 234 -2.92 3.19 17.19
CA VAL A 234 -3.97 2.68 16.28
C VAL A 234 -5.20 2.21 17.07
N ASN A 235 -4.98 1.39 18.11
CA ASN A 235 -6.05 0.91 18.97
C ASN A 235 -6.75 2.05 19.71
N HIS A 236 -6.00 3.01 20.21
CA HIS A 236 -6.54 4.16 20.92
C HIS A 236 -7.48 4.97 20.02
N ASP A 237 -7.06 5.29 18.80
CA ASP A 237 -7.88 6.04 17.84
C ASP A 237 -9.17 5.28 17.47
N ALA A 238 -9.06 3.97 17.21
CA ALA A 238 -10.21 3.12 16.93
C ALA A 238 -11.20 3.06 18.11
N GLN A 239 -10.70 3.03 19.35
CA GLN A 239 -11.53 2.99 20.56
C GLN A 239 -12.23 4.33 20.86
N GLN A 240 -11.67 5.47 20.42
CA GLN A 240 -12.36 6.77 20.55
C GLN A 240 -13.58 6.88 19.62
N HIS A 241 -13.64 6.07 18.57
CA HIS A 241 -14.73 6.09 17.58
C HIS A 241 -15.35 4.69 17.41
N PRO A 242 -15.98 4.12 18.46
CA PRO A 242 -16.43 2.73 18.45
C PRO A 242 -17.58 2.44 17.47
N THR A 243 -18.21 3.48 16.92
CA THR A 243 -19.26 3.37 15.89
C THR A 243 -18.73 3.42 14.46
N HIS A 244 -17.43 3.65 14.26
CA HIS A 244 -16.79 3.67 12.93
C HIS A 244 -16.04 2.37 12.68
N ASP A 245 -16.05 1.93 11.43
CA ASP A 245 -15.18 0.87 10.95
C ASP A 245 -13.77 1.42 10.69
N TYR A 246 -12.75 0.58 10.86
CA TYR A 246 -11.36 0.94 10.56
C TYR A 246 -10.72 -0.07 9.61
N PHE A 247 -9.97 0.43 8.62
CA PHE A 247 -8.96 -0.35 7.91
C PHE A 247 -7.56 0.14 8.31
N VAL A 248 -6.70 -0.80 8.68
CA VAL A 248 -5.28 -0.50 8.92
C VAL A 248 -4.52 -0.94 7.67
N PHE A 249 -3.58 -0.12 7.22
CA PHE A 249 -2.74 -0.49 6.09
C PHE A 249 -1.27 -0.24 6.41
N THR A 250 -0.45 -1.23 6.08
CA THR A 250 1.00 -1.24 6.22
C THR A 250 1.60 -1.52 4.85
N HIS A 251 2.92 -1.39 4.72
CA HIS A 251 3.59 -1.96 3.55
C HIS A 251 3.87 -3.44 3.76
N LYS A 252 4.53 -3.79 4.86
CA LYS A 252 4.85 -5.18 5.21
C LYS A 252 3.67 -5.85 5.91
N PRO A 253 3.26 -7.05 5.47
CA PRO A 253 2.15 -7.78 6.07
C PRO A 253 2.40 -8.18 7.53
N LEU A 254 1.34 -8.37 8.31
CA LEU A 254 1.40 -8.86 9.68
C LEU A 254 1.28 -10.41 9.75
N TRP A 255 0.40 -10.97 8.91
CA TRP A 255 -0.02 -12.37 8.99
C TRP A 255 -0.07 -13.07 7.62
N MET A 256 0.61 -12.53 6.60
CA MET A 256 0.62 -13.13 5.26
C MET A 256 1.34 -14.46 5.33
N VAL A 257 0.74 -15.51 4.79
CA VAL A 257 1.31 -16.85 4.75
C VAL A 257 2.19 -16.97 3.51
N LYS A 258 3.50 -17.06 3.71
CA LYS A 258 4.49 -17.22 2.64
C LYS A 258 4.58 -18.66 2.14
N ALA A 259 4.47 -19.63 3.06
CA ALA A 259 4.53 -21.04 2.71
C ALA A 259 3.74 -21.87 3.73
N ALA A 260 3.14 -22.98 3.27
CA ALA A 260 2.48 -23.96 4.13
C ALA A 260 2.68 -25.38 3.58
N GLY A 261 3.02 -26.31 4.47
CA GLY A 261 3.10 -27.73 4.17
C GLY A 261 1.89 -28.50 4.70
N SER A 262 1.74 -29.76 4.28
CA SER A 262 0.58 -30.60 4.60
C SER A 262 0.45 -31.02 6.08
N THR A 263 1.47 -30.77 6.90
CA THR A 263 1.45 -31.06 8.34
C THR A 263 1.08 -29.81 9.13
N GLN A 264 0.20 -29.93 10.11
CA GLN A 264 -0.19 -28.81 10.97
C GLN A 264 1.04 -28.25 11.72
N GLY A 265 1.16 -26.92 11.73
CA GLY A 265 2.31 -26.21 12.28
C GLY A 265 3.47 -26.03 11.28
N ASN A 266 3.42 -26.66 10.11
CA ASN A 266 4.36 -26.40 9.03
C ASN A 266 3.88 -25.21 8.21
N VAL A 267 4.03 -24.01 8.76
CA VAL A 267 3.63 -22.75 8.15
C VAL A 267 4.69 -21.69 8.40
N THR A 268 4.93 -20.86 7.39
CA THR A 268 5.77 -19.67 7.47
C THR A 268 4.90 -18.48 7.12
N TRP A 269 4.77 -17.54 8.05
CA TRP A 269 4.29 -16.19 7.78
C TRP A 269 5.45 -15.21 7.87
N VAL A 270 5.23 -13.96 7.51
CA VAL A 270 6.29 -12.95 7.38
C VAL A 270 6.13 -11.81 8.39
N THR A 271 7.24 -11.10 8.60
CA THR A 271 7.32 -9.87 9.39
C THR A 271 6.85 -10.06 10.84
N HIS A 272 7.43 -11.07 11.51
CA HIS A 272 7.09 -11.49 12.88
C HIS A 272 7.17 -10.37 13.94
N VAL A 273 7.86 -9.27 13.64
CA VAL A 273 7.93 -8.14 14.55
C VAL A 273 6.60 -7.38 14.64
N LEU A 274 5.81 -7.34 13.56
CA LEU A 274 4.54 -6.61 13.53
C LEU A 274 3.42 -7.39 14.23
N ASP A 275 3.30 -8.70 14.02
CA ASP A 275 2.30 -9.50 14.75
C ASP A 275 2.65 -9.58 16.24
N ALA A 276 3.93 -9.77 16.59
CA ALA A 276 4.37 -9.73 17.97
C ALA A 276 4.11 -8.36 18.62
N ALA A 277 4.26 -7.27 17.87
CA ALA A 277 3.95 -5.93 18.34
C ALA A 277 2.46 -5.75 18.63
N VAL A 278 1.57 -6.21 17.75
CA VAL A 278 0.11 -6.23 17.97
C VAL A 278 -0.25 -7.06 19.21
N ALA A 279 0.33 -8.24 19.35
CA ALA A 279 0.12 -9.12 20.51
C ALA A 279 0.59 -8.51 21.84
N ASN A 280 1.52 -7.57 21.78
CA ASN A 280 2.11 -6.90 22.93
C ASN A 280 1.47 -5.54 23.24
N THR A 281 0.48 -5.10 22.46
CA THR A 281 -0.34 -3.93 22.78
C THR A 281 -1.08 -4.12 24.10
N SER A 282 -1.56 -3.03 24.69
CA SER A 282 -2.39 -3.03 25.89
C SER A 282 -3.66 -3.90 25.77
N LEU A 283 -4.20 -4.06 24.55
CA LEU A 283 -5.34 -4.93 24.25
C LEU A 283 -4.94 -6.38 23.93
N GLY A 284 -3.66 -6.65 23.69
CA GLY A 284 -3.15 -7.93 23.18
C GLY A 284 -3.64 -8.30 21.78
N ARG A 285 -4.29 -7.36 21.07
CA ARG A 285 -4.88 -7.50 19.74
C ARG A 285 -5.18 -6.13 19.13
N LEU A 286 -5.60 -6.10 17.86
CA LEU A 286 -6.22 -4.91 17.27
C LEU A 286 -7.67 -4.74 17.77
N ALA A 287 -8.12 -3.50 17.91
CA ALA A 287 -9.48 -3.14 18.32
C ALA A 287 -10.55 -3.82 17.46
N ASP A 288 -11.70 -4.14 18.07
CA ASP A 288 -12.70 -5.00 17.44
C ASP A 288 -13.36 -4.35 16.20
N ASN A 289 -13.40 -3.01 16.12
CA ASN A 289 -13.85 -2.25 14.96
C ASN A 289 -12.78 -2.05 13.87
N ILE A 290 -11.56 -2.53 14.05
CA ILE A 290 -10.60 -2.70 12.94
C ILE A 290 -11.01 -3.93 12.14
N ARG A 291 -11.59 -3.70 10.96
CA ARG A 291 -12.26 -4.71 10.14
C ARG A 291 -11.32 -5.48 9.23
N LEU A 292 -10.23 -4.84 8.78
CA LEU A 292 -9.33 -5.36 7.75
C LEU A 292 -7.91 -4.80 7.93
N VAL A 293 -6.91 -5.61 7.61
CA VAL A 293 -5.52 -5.17 7.42
C VAL A 293 -5.13 -5.31 5.95
N LEU A 294 -4.55 -4.27 5.37
CA LEU A 294 -4.08 -4.22 3.98
C LEU A 294 -2.55 -4.08 3.95
N SER A 295 -1.88 -4.77 3.03
CA SER A 295 -0.42 -4.70 2.88
C SER A 295 0.06 -4.97 1.47
N GLY A 296 1.34 -4.73 1.17
CA GLY A 296 2.05 -5.05 -0.07
C GLY A 296 3.28 -5.92 0.22
N HIS A 297 4.46 -5.47 -0.25
CA HIS A 297 5.80 -6.02 -0.02
C HIS A 297 6.07 -7.36 -0.70
N ILE A 298 5.21 -8.34 -0.44
CA ILE A 298 5.30 -9.65 -1.10
C ILE A 298 4.59 -9.53 -2.43
N HIS A 299 5.31 -9.78 -3.53
CA HIS A 299 4.87 -9.51 -4.88
C HIS A 299 3.87 -10.56 -5.39
N LEU A 300 2.70 -10.60 -4.77
CA LEU A 300 1.55 -11.44 -5.10
C LEU A 300 0.26 -10.85 -4.52
N TYR A 301 -0.88 -11.45 -4.83
CA TYR A 301 -2.12 -11.21 -4.08
C TYR A 301 -2.40 -12.36 -3.12
N GLN A 302 -2.72 -12.05 -1.86
CA GLN A 302 -3.23 -13.05 -0.92
C GLN A 302 -4.30 -12.47 0.00
N MET A 303 -5.40 -13.19 0.18
CA MET A 303 -6.37 -12.97 1.25
C MET A 303 -6.30 -14.13 2.24
N VAL A 304 -6.20 -13.82 3.53
CA VAL A 304 -6.34 -14.78 4.63
C VAL A 304 -7.29 -14.27 5.70
N ASP A 305 -8.05 -15.17 6.32
CA ASP A 305 -8.89 -14.87 7.48
C ASP A 305 -8.79 -15.93 8.58
N PHE A 306 -9.37 -15.64 9.75
CA PHE A 306 -9.23 -16.46 10.95
C PHE A 306 -10.56 -16.89 11.56
N ASN A 307 -11.68 -16.29 11.14
CA ASN A 307 -12.99 -16.45 11.78
C ASN A 307 -12.92 -16.18 13.31
N THR A 308 -12.21 -15.12 13.69
CA THR A 308 -12.06 -14.64 15.07
C THR A 308 -12.22 -13.12 15.11
N SER A 309 -11.92 -12.49 16.24
CA SER A 309 -11.84 -11.03 16.33
C SER A 309 -10.59 -10.44 15.63
N ARG A 310 -9.60 -11.26 15.25
CA ARG A 310 -8.47 -10.81 14.44
C ARG A 310 -8.99 -10.40 13.06
N PRO A 311 -8.69 -9.19 12.57
CA PRO A 311 -9.06 -8.81 11.22
C PRO A 311 -8.39 -9.73 10.19
N PRO A 312 -9.08 -10.09 9.10
CA PRO A 312 -8.46 -10.67 7.93
C PRO A 312 -7.35 -9.77 7.40
N GLN A 313 -6.45 -10.37 6.62
CA GLN A 313 -5.41 -9.64 5.92
C GLN A 313 -5.53 -9.83 4.41
N VAL A 314 -5.38 -8.74 3.67
CA VAL A 314 -5.29 -8.75 2.22
C VAL A 314 -3.96 -8.12 1.82
N THR A 315 -3.07 -8.92 1.24
CA THR A 315 -1.80 -8.51 0.66
C THR A 315 -1.97 -8.29 -0.84
N VAL A 316 -1.52 -7.14 -1.35
CA VAL A 316 -1.60 -6.73 -2.75
C VAL A 316 -0.27 -6.09 -3.16
N GLY A 317 0.77 -6.91 -3.34
CA GLY A 317 2.08 -6.47 -3.85
C GLY A 317 2.28 -6.74 -5.33
N SER A 318 1.21 -7.03 -6.07
CA SER A 318 1.30 -7.48 -7.46
C SER A 318 1.02 -6.39 -8.50
N SER A 319 1.20 -5.10 -8.19
CA SER A 319 0.79 -4.03 -9.12
C SER A 319 1.88 -3.48 -10.04
N GLY A 320 3.13 -3.95 -9.98
CA GLY A 320 4.15 -3.52 -10.93
C GLY A 320 5.50 -4.25 -10.86
N GLY A 321 6.13 -4.24 -9.68
CA GLY A 321 7.49 -4.72 -9.47
C GLY A 321 7.65 -6.22 -9.76
N GLU A 322 8.67 -6.56 -10.55
CA GLU A 322 9.12 -7.94 -10.75
C GLU A 322 10.14 -8.37 -9.66
N PRO A 323 10.51 -9.65 -9.54
CA PRO A 323 9.70 -10.78 -9.96
C PRO A 323 8.45 -10.90 -9.08
N GLN A 324 7.41 -11.54 -9.61
CA GLN A 324 6.32 -12.04 -8.76
C GLN A 324 6.86 -13.12 -7.82
N ASP A 325 6.42 -13.09 -6.56
CA ASP A 325 6.75 -14.10 -5.56
C ASP A 325 5.87 -15.34 -5.74
N ASN A 326 6.41 -16.49 -5.34
CA ASN A 326 5.60 -17.70 -5.14
C ASN A 326 4.89 -17.60 -3.79
N GLY A 327 3.62 -18.00 -3.78
CA GLY A 327 2.79 -18.13 -2.60
C GLY A 327 2.75 -19.55 -2.05
N PRO A 328 1.94 -19.77 -0.99
CA PRO A 328 1.71 -21.08 -0.44
C PRO A 328 0.76 -21.90 -1.33
N ASP A 329 0.85 -23.22 -1.22
CA ASP A 329 -0.25 -24.09 -1.66
C ASP A 329 -1.47 -23.83 -0.77
N ASN A 330 -2.48 -23.16 -1.32
CA ASN A 330 -3.70 -22.77 -0.59
C ASN A 330 -4.43 -23.96 0.05
N THR A 331 -4.24 -25.21 -0.44
CA THR A 331 -4.86 -26.39 0.18
C THR A 331 -4.26 -26.76 1.54
N ASN A 332 -3.01 -26.32 1.80
CA ASN A 332 -2.27 -26.60 3.03
C ASN A 332 -2.38 -25.47 4.07
N VAL A 333 -2.96 -24.33 3.72
CA VAL A 333 -3.04 -23.15 4.59
C VAL A 333 -4.17 -23.24 5.64
N PRO A 334 -5.41 -23.65 5.31
CA PRO A 334 -6.49 -23.77 6.30
C PRO A 334 -6.11 -24.64 7.49
N GLY A 335 -6.40 -24.17 8.70
CA GLY A 335 -6.06 -24.81 9.97
C GLY A 335 -4.62 -24.57 10.45
N GLN A 336 -3.75 -23.95 9.65
CA GLN A 336 -2.39 -23.62 10.07
C GLN A 336 -2.40 -22.51 11.14
N PRO A 337 -1.60 -22.66 12.21
CA PRO A 337 -1.53 -21.67 13.28
C PRO A 337 -0.61 -20.50 12.88
N VAL A 338 -1.17 -19.33 12.64
CA VAL A 338 -0.43 -18.14 12.18
C VAL A 338 -0.47 -17.02 13.23
N GLY A 339 0.65 -16.32 13.38
CA GLY A 339 0.79 -15.12 14.20
C GLY A 339 0.89 -15.38 15.71
N THR A 340 0.84 -14.29 16.47
CA THR A 340 0.97 -14.28 17.94
C THR A 340 -0.27 -13.65 18.59
N PRO A 341 -0.97 -14.32 19.54
CA PRO A 341 -0.93 -15.77 19.72
C PRO A 341 -1.34 -16.49 18.42
N PRO A 342 -0.97 -17.77 18.24
CA PRO A 342 -1.31 -18.49 17.01
C PRO A 342 -2.82 -18.65 16.86
N GLN A 343 -3.34 -18.33 15.67
CA GLN A 343 -4.73 -18.55 15.32
C GLN A 343 -4.83 -19.37 14.03
N PRO A 344 -5.77 -20.32 13.94
CA PRO A 344 -5.94 -21.12 12.74
C PRO A 344 -6.47 -20.23 11.60
N VAL A 345 -5.81 -20.28 10.45
CA VAL A 345 -6.35 -19.67 9.21
C VAL A 345 -7.62 -20.44 8.81
N THR A 346 -8.70 -19.73 8.49
CA THR A 346 -9.96 -20.35 8.05
C THR A 346 -10.01 -20.43 6.52
N HIS A 347 -9.78 -19.32 5.82
CA HIS A 347 -9.65 -19.29 4.36
C HIS A 347 -8.33 -18.66 3.90
N SER A 348 -7.82 -19.13 2.76
CA SER A 348 -6.69 -18.56 2.04
C SER A 348 -6.97 -18.58 0.54
N ILE A 349 -6.80 -17.44 -0.12
CA ILE A 349 -6.82 -17.34 -1.58
C ILE A 349 -5.57 -16.57 -1.99
N THR A 350 -4.73 -17.20 -2.80
CA THR A 350 -3.49 -16.61 -3.32
C THR A 350 -3.54 -16.59 -4.85
N GLN A 351 -3.10 -15.48 -5.45
CA GLN A 351 -2.80 -15.36 -6.87
C GLN A 351 -1.32 -14.98 -7.00
N GLU A 352 -0.52 -15.94 -7.45
CA GLU A 352 0.92 -15.80 -7.70
C GLU A 352 1.21 -15.71 -9.21
N GLY A 353 2.38 -15.19 -9.57
CA GLY A 353 2.81 -15.10 -10.97
C GLY A 353 1.91 -14.22 -11.85
N THR A 354 1.05 -13.40 -11.26
CA THR A 354 0.03 -12.62 -11.96
C THR A 354 -0.03 -11.21 -11.41
N PHE A 355 0.18 -10.23 -12.28
CA PHE A 355 0.02 -8.82 -11.93
C PHE A 355 -1.44 -8.40 -11.83
N GLY A 356 -1.73 -7.53 -10.89
CA GLY A 356 -3.07 -7.04 -10.65
C GLY A 356 -3.19 -6.07 -9.48
N TYR A 357 -4.44 -5.89 -9.09
CA TYR A 357 -4.87 -5.01 -8.00
C TYR A 357 -6.12 -5.58 -7.34
N ALA A 358 -6.42 -5.16 -6.12
CA ALA A 358 -7.63 -5.57 -5.44
C ALA A 358 -8.67 -4.43 -5.42
N VAL A 359 -9.93 -4.81 -5.29
CA VAL A 359 -11.05 -3.88 -5.17
C VAL A 359 -11.97 -4.35 -4.06
N LEU A 360 -12.26 -3.46 -3.12
CA LEU A 360 -13.31 -3.61 -2.12
C LEU A 360 -14.53 -2.79 -2.56
N ARG A 361 -15.70 -3.42 -2.61
CA ARG A 361 -16.98 -2.76 -2.90
C ARG A 361 -17.94 -2.90 -1.72
N ASP A 362 -18.43 -1.78 -1.21
CA ASP A 362 -19.49 -1.76 -0.21
C ASP A 362 -20.81 -2.17 -0.84
N ASN A 363 -21.38 -3.28 -0.38
CA ASN A 363 -22.64 -3.84 -0.86
C ASN A 363 -23.80 -3.58 0.13
N GLY A 364 -23.80 -2.40 0.76
CA GLY A 364 -24.82 -2.00 1.74
C GLY A 364 -24.49 -2.42 3.17
N GLY A 365 -23.20 -2.45 3.52
CA GLY A 365 -22.69 -2.82 4.83
C GLY A 365 -21.47 -3.76 4.72
N PRO A 366 -21.64 -4.97 4.16
CA PRO A 366 -20.53 -5.88 3.87
C PRO A 366 -19.62 -5.36 2.75
N TRP A 367 -18.38 -5.84 2.73
CA TRP A 367 -17.39 -5.51 1.70
C TRP A 367 -17.10 -6.69 0.80
N ASP A 368 -17.37 -6.55 -0.50
CA ASP A 368 -17.03 -7.54 -1.52
C ASP A 368 -15.61 -7.27 -2.04
N LEU A 369 -14.70 -8.21 -1.77
CA LEU A 369 -13.32 -8.20 -2.22
C LEU A 369 -13.18 -8.97 -3.54
N THR A 370 -12.53 -8.35 -4.53
CA THR A 370 -12.12 -8.99 -5.78
C THR A 370 -10.67 -8.70 -6.10
N PHE A 371 -9.92 -9.71 -6.54
CA PHE A 371 -8.65 -9.50 -7.24
C PHE A 371 -8.92 -9.31 -8.73
N ARG A 372 -8.20 -8.37 -9.35
CA ARG A 372 -8.29 -8.06 -10.78
C ARG A 372 -6.91 -8.09 -11.40
N GLU A 373 -6.77 -8.80 -12.52
CA GLU A 373 -5.54 -8.82 -13.29
C GLU A 373 -5.27 -7.46 -13.96
N THR A 374 -4.13 -7.31 -14.63
CA THR A 374 -3.74 -6.13 -15.42
C THR A 374 -4.84 -5.59 -16.34
N THR A 375 -5.67 -6.46 -16.92
CA THR A 375 -6.79 -6.09 -17.82
C THR A 375 -8.08 -5.67 -17.09
N GLY A 376 -8.11 -5.85 -15.77
CA GLY A 376 -9.27 -5.68 -14.89
C GLY A 376 -10.22 -6.87 -14.85
N THR A 377 -9.87 -7.98 -15.52
CA THR A 377 -10.57 -9.26 -15.43
C THR A 377 -10.47 -9.82 -14.01
N VAL A 378 -11.53 -10.45 -13.52
CA VAL A 378 -11.55 -11.12 -12.21
C VAL A 378 -11.30 -12.61 -12.46
N PRO A 379 -10.12 -13.15 -12.17
CA PRO A 379 -9.79 -14.54 -12.49
C PRO A 379 -10.30 -15.53 -11.42
N GLY A 380 -10.65 -15.02 -10.24
CA GLY A 380 -11.08 -15.81 -9.09
C GLY A 380 -12.47 -15.44 -8.58
N GLN A 381 -12.71 -15.79 -7.32
CA GLN A 381 -13.99 -15.56 -6.64
C GLN A 381 -14.13 -14.14 -6.12
N THR A 382 -15.38 -13.74 -5.87
CA THR A 382 -15.68 -12.56 -5.06
C THR A 382 -15.86 -13.00 -3.61
N CYS A 383 -15.22 -12.33 -2.67
CA CYS A 383 -15.24 -12.70 -1.27
C CYS A 383 -15.88 -11.59 -0.42
N THR A 384 -16.99 -11.87 0.24
CA THR A 384 -17.67 -10.91 1.11
C THR A 384 -17.13 -10.97 2.53
N LEU A 385 -16.61 -9.85 3.03
CA LEU A 385 -16.23 -9.69 4.44
C LEU A 385 -17.48 -9.66 5.31
N SER A 386 -17.53 -10.52 6.33
CA SER A 386 -18.61 -10.53 7.31
C SER A 386 -18.75 -9.16 8.01
N THR A 387 -19.92 -8.84 8.54
CA THR A 387 -20.14 -7.65 9.39
C THR A 387 -19.84 -7.91 10.88
N SER A 388 -19.58 -9.17 11.25
CA SER A 388 -19.30 -9.56 12.64
C SER A 388 -17.95 -9.03 13.11
N THR A 389 -17.89 -8.42 14.30
CA THR A 389 -16.65 -7.99 14.97
C THR A 389 -16.00 -9.10 15.80
N MET A 390 -16.74 -10.15 16.13
CA MET A 390 -16.23 -11.31 16.89
C MET A 390 -15.71 -12.43 15.99
N ASN A 391 -16.26 -12.55 14.78
CA ASN A 391 -16.00 -13.62 13.82
C ASN A 391 -15.80 -13.00 12.43
N LYS A 392 -14.67 -12.30 12.26
CA LYS A 392 -14.30 -11.64 11.01
C LYS A 392 -13.76 -12.70 10.05
N GLN A 393 -14.47 -12.89 8.95
CA GLN A 393 -14.13 -13.88 7.92
C GLN A 393 -14.70 -13.43 6.57
N PHE A 394 -14.14 -13.98 5.51
CA PHE A 394 -14.66 -13.87 4.17
C PHE A 394 -15.54 -15.06 3.82
N THR A 395 -16.53 -14.84 2.96
CA THR A 395 -17.31 -15.90 2.30
C THR A 395 -17.23 -15.68 0.80
N CYS A 396 -16.60 -16.62 0.10
CA CYS A 396 -16.31 -16.50 -1.32
C CYS A 396 -17.36 -17.23 -2.18
N HIS A 397 -17.74 -16.60 -3.30
CA HIS A 397 -18.81 -17.05 -4.18
C HIS A 397 -18.52 -16.74 -5.66
#